data_AF-A0A967QJL5-F1
#
_entry.id   AF-A0A967QJL5-F1
#
_cell.length_a   1.000
_cell.length_b   1.000
_cell.length_c   1.000
_cell.angle_alpha   90.00
_cell.angle_beta   90.00
_cell.angle_gamma   90.00
#
_symmetry.space_group_name_H-M   'P 1'
#
loop_
_entity.id
_entity.type
_entity.pdbx_description
1 polymer ?
#
loop_
_entity_poly.entity_id
_entity_poly.type
_entity_poly.pdbx_seq_one_letter_code
_entity_poly.pdbx_strand_id
1 'polypeptide(L)'
;DPEACLATIRLAMAYRREFHDDFVIDLVGYRRHGHNEGDEPAYTQPVAYGTIDRHPTVRELYADQLLSEGAVSDDLATSIQD
;
A
#
# COMPACT_ATOMS: atom_id res chain seq x y z
N ASP A 1 0.97 -5.39 1.12
CA ASP A 1 1.43 -6.38 0.12
C ASP A 1 0.91 -5.97 -1.26
N PRO A 2 1.75 -5.32 -2.10
CA PRO A 2 1.36 -4.88 -3.43
C PRO A 2 1.04 -6.01 -4.41
N GLU A 3 1.72 -7.15 -4.30
CA GLU A 3 1.50 -8.29 -5.21
C GLU A 3 0.16 -8.98 -4.94
N ALA A 4 -0.20 -9.15 -3.67
CA ALA A 4 -1.52 -9.66 -3.29
C ALA A 4 -2.64 -8.73 -3.77
N CYS A 5 -2.43 -7.41 -3.76
CA CYS A 5 -3.39 -6.45 -4.31
C CYS A 5 -3.58 -6.67 -5.83
N LEU A 6 -2.48 -6.86 -6.58
CA LEU A 6 -2.53 -7.16 -8.01
C LEU A 6 -3.23 -8.49 -8.29
N ALA A 7 -2.94 -9.53 -7.52
CA ALA A 7 -3.60 -10.83 -7.62
C ALA A 7 -5.11 -10.71 -7.35
N THR A 8 -5.50 -9.93 -6.34
CA THR A 8 -6.90 -9.65 -6.01
C THR A 8 -7.64 -8.97 -7.16
N ILE A 9 -7.00 -7.97 -7.79
CA ILE A 9 -7.57 -7.30 -8.98
C ILE A 9 -7.73 -8.30 -10.14
N ARG A 10 -6.74 -9.15 -10.39
CA ARG A 10 -6.83 -10.17 -11.46
C ARG A 10 -7.98 -11.15 -11.21
N LEU A 11 -8.16 -11.60 -9.98
CA LEU A 11 -9.26 -12.47 -9.57
C LEU A 11 -10.60 -11.77 -9.77
N ALA A 12 -10.72 -10.53 -9.31
CA ALA A 12 -11.95 -9.76 -9.41
C ALA A 12 -12.36 -9.50 -10.88
N MET A 13 -11.37 -9.22 -11.74
CA MET A 13 -11.59 -9.10 -13.18
C MET A 13 -12.01 -10.42 -13.83
N ALA A 14 -11.46 -11.55 -13.38
CA ALA A 14 -11.90 -12.87 -13.83
C ALA A 14 -13.33 -13.18 -13.38
N TYR A 15 -13.68 -12.90 -12.11
CA TYR A 15 -15.03 -13.06 -11.57
C TYR A 15 -16.05 -12.26 -12.39
N ARG A 16 -15.77 -10.97 -12.64
CA ARG A 16 -16.67 -10.11 -13.43
C ARG A 16 -16.83 -10.58 -14.87
N ARG A 17 -15.78 -11.18 -15.47
CA ARG A 17 -15.86 -11.74 -16.84
C ARG A 17 -16.73 -13.00 -16.88
N GLU A 18 -16.62 -13.86 -15.88
CA GLU A 18 -17.30 -15.15 -15.83
C GLU A 18 -18.77 -15.00 -15.41
N PHE A 19 -19.02 -14.26 -14.33
CA PHE A 19 -20.32 -14.20 -13.67
C PHE A 19 -21.12 -12.95 -13.99
N HIS A 20 -20.49 -11.93 -14.59
CA HIS A 20 -21.11 -10.64 -14.92
C HIS A 20 -21.80 -9.95 -13.72
N ASP A 21 -21.27 -10.19 -12.52
CA ASP A 21 -21.82 -9.66 -11.27
C ASP A 21 -20.80 -8.77 -10.55
N ASP A 22 -21.29 -8.00 -9.58
CA ASP A 22 -20.51 -7.07 -8.81
C ASP A 22 -19.66 -7.78 -7.74
N PHE A 23 -18.56 -7.13 -7.36
CA PHE A 23 -17.66 -7.59 -6.32
C PHE A 23 -17.15 -6.40 -5.51
N VAL A 24 -16.66 -6.67 -4.30
CA VAL A 24 -16.02 -5.66 -3.45
C VAL A 24 -14.59 -6.09 -3.16
N ILE A 25 -13.67 -5.13 -3.27
CA ILE A 25 -12.29 -5.28 -2.77
C ILE A 25 -12.18 -4.40 -1.54
N ASP A 26 -11.97 -5.01 -0.38
CA ASP A 26 -11.59 -4.30 0.84
C ASP A 26 -10.06 -4.11 0.86
N LEU A 27 -9.61 -2.95 0.39
CA LEU A 27 -8.19 -2.59 0.39
C LEU A 27 -7.83 -1.94 1.73
N VAL A 28 -7.40 -2.76 2.68
CA VAL A 28 -7.01 -2.31 4.01
C VAL A 28 -5.65 -1.60 3.95
N GLY A 29 -5.62 -0.36 4.40
CA GLY A 29 -4.42 0.47 4.47
C GLY A 29 -4.45 1.43 5.67
N TYR A 30 -3.61 2.45 5.62
CA TYR A 30 -3.56 3.51 6.64
C TYR A 30 -3.54 4.90 5.99
N ARG A 31 -3.90 5.92 6.75
CA ARG A 31 -3.82 7.32 6.34
C ARG A 31 -2.60 7.95 7.00
N ARG A 32 -1.65 8.45 6.19
CA ARG A 32 -0.38 9.00 6.69
C ARG A 32 -0.57 10.31 7.45
N HIS A 33 -1.44 11.18 6.94
CA HIS A 33 -1.75 12.48 7.54
C HIS A 33 -3.14 12.46 8.20
N GLY A 34 -3.55 13.60 8.76
CA GLY A 34 -4.91 13.80 9.27
C GLY A 34 -5.98 13.64 8.18
N HIS A 35 -7.23 14.03 8.47
CA HIS A 35 -8.28 13.98 7.45
C HIS A 35 -7.93 14.87 6.24
N ASN A 36 -7.23 15.97 6.50
CA ASN A 36 -6.44 16.73 5.55
C ASN A 36 -5.00 16.92 6.11
N GLU A 37 -4.11 17.54 5.33
CA GLU A 37 -2.70 17.73 5.66
C GLU A 37 -2.45 18.76 6.77
N GLY A 38 -3.40 19.66 7.03
CA GLY A 38 -3.34 20.63 8.13
C GLY A 38 -3.96 20.13 9.43
N ASP A 39 -4.65 19.00 9.40
CA ASP A 39 -5.24 18.38 10.59
C ASP A 39 -4.18 17.62 11.39
N GLU A 40 -4.25 17.77 12.71
CA GLU A 40 -3.45 17.00 13.65
C GLU A 40 -4.26 15.81 14.19
N PRO A 41 -4.05 14.60 13.67
CA PRO A 41 -4.82 13.42 14.06
C PRO A 41 -4.46 12.85 15.43
N ALA A 42 -3.28 13.15 15.98
CA ALA A 42 -2.86 12.63 17.28
C ALA A 42 -3.75 13.11 18.43
N TYR A 43 -4.50 14.21 18.26
CA TYR A 43 -5.45 14.68 19.27
C TYR A 43 -6.56 13.68 19.57
N THR A 44 -6.94 12.84 18.59
CA THR A 44 -8.05 11.89 18.75
C THR A 44 -7.67 10.44 18.44
N GLN A 45 -6.56 10.19 17.73
CA GLN A 45 -6.02 8.86 17.44
C GLN A 45 -4.51 8.72 17.76
N PRO A 46 -4.03 9.07 18.97
CA PRO A 46 -2.59 9.15 19.27
C PRO A 46 -1.86 7.81 19.15
N VAL A 47 -2.49 6.72 19.57
CA VAL A 47 -1.87 5.38 19.53
C VAL A 47 -1.69 4.92 18.07
N ALA A 48 -2.74 5.06 17.25
CA ALA A 48 -2.70 4.64 15.86
C ALA A 48 -1.66 5.44 15.06
N TYR A 49 -1.64 6.77 15.22
CA TYR A 49 -0.67 7.61 14.52
C TYR A 49 0.75 7.41 15.03
N GLY A 50 0.95 7.15 16.32
CA GLY A 50 2.25 6.73 16.83
C GLY A 50 2.78 5.44 16.18
N THR A 51 1.90 4.50 15.82
CA THR A 51 2.30 3.31 15.05
C THR A 51 2.57 3.65 13.59
N ILE A 52 1.70 4.43 12.95
CA ILE A 52 1.80 4.83 11.53
C ILE A 52 3.08 5.63 11.26
N ASP A 53 3.45 6.56 12.14
CA ASP A 53 4.63 7.42 11.97
C ASP A 53 5.94 6.62 11.96
N ARG A 54 5.99 5.54 12.74
CA ARG A 54 7.14 4.62 12.82
C ARG A 54 7.10 3.53 11.76
N HIS A 55 5.98 3.38 11.05
CA HIS A 55 5.84 2.39 10.00
C HIS A 55 6.47 2.92 8.70
N PRO A 56 7.41 2.18 8.09
CA PRO A 56 7.90 2.51 6.77
C PRO A 56 6.77 2.53 5.75
N THR A 57 6.91 3.33 4.70
CA THR A 57 5.91 3.41 3.64
C THR A 57 5.84 2.10 2.86
N VAL A 58 4.68 1.84 2.25
CA VAL A 58 4.50 0.66 1.38
C VAL A 58 5.54 0.61 0.25
N ARG A 59 5.95 1.78 -0.26
CA ARG A 59 7.00 1.89 -1.28
C ARG A 59 8.35 1.39 -0.77
N GLU A 60 8.78 1.87 0.40
CA GLU A 60 10.05 1.46 1.01
C GLU A 60 10.07 -0.04 1.29
N LEU A 61 9.01 -0.56 1.92
CA LEU A 61 8.92 -1.99 2.25
C LEU A 61 8.99 -2.87 0.99
N TYR A 62 8.32 -2.47 -0.08
CA TYR A 62 8.32 -3.24 -1.32
C TYR A 62 9.62 -3.10 -2.12
N ALA A 63 10.24 -1.91 -2.11
CA ALA A 63 11.56 -1.73 -2.71
C ALA A 63 12.61 -2.59 -2.01
N ASP A 64 12.63 -2.59 -0.67
CA ASP A 64 13.53 -3.42 0.13
C ASP A 64 13.32 -4.92 -0.17
N GLN A 65 12.05 -5.35 -0.29
CA GLN A 65 11.73 -6.71 -0.69
C GLN A 65 12.33 -7.05 -2.06
N LEU A 66 12.06 -6.24 -3.09
CA LEU A 66 12.54 -6.50 -4.46
C LEU A 66 14.07 -6.49 -4.56
N LEU A 67 14.75 -5.63 -3.79
CA LEU A 67 16.20 -5.61 -3.69
C LEU A 67 16.73 -6.89 -3.04
N SER A 68 16.07 -7.34 -1.97
CA SER A 68 16.44 -8.59 -1.27
C SER A 68 16.26 -9.83 -2.15
N GLU A 69 15.27 -9.80 -3.05
CA GLU A 69 15.01 -10.85 -4.03
C GLU A 69 15.93 -10.75 -5.26
N GLY A 70 16.70 -9.67 -5.39
CA GLY A 70 17.52 -9.38 -6.57
C GLY A 70 16.70 -9.11 -7.84
N ALA A 71 15.41 -8.81 -7.70
CA ALA A 71 14.50 -8.55 -8.81
C ALA A 71 14.75 -7.17 -9.46
N VAL A 72 15.36 -6.24 -8.72
CA VAL A 72 15.73 -4.90 -9.19
C VAL A 72 17.13 -4.53 -8.71
N SER A 73 17.80 -3.62 -9.43
CA SER A 73 19.07 -3.03 -9.00
C SER A 73 18.85 -1.84 -8.07
N ASP A 74 19.82 -1.58 -7.19
CA ASP A 74 19.82 -0.43 -6.28
C ASP A 74 19.64 0.92 -6.99
N ASP A 75 20.35 1.08 -8.12
CA ASP A 75 20.24 2.28 -8.98
C ASP A 75 18.80 2.48 -9.48
N LEU A 76 18.10 1.39 -9.83
CA LEU A 76 16.74 1.46 -10.35
C LEU A 76 15.77 1.78 -9.22
N ALA A 77 15.89 1.11 -8.08
CA ALA A 77 15.07 1.36 -6.89
C ALA A 77 15.22 2.81 -6.39
N THR A 78 16.41 3.39 -6.49
CA THR A 78 16.69 4.78 -6.12
C THR A 78 16.19 5.78 -7.17
N SER A 79 16.28 5.45 -8.46
CA SER A 79 15.84 6.35 -9.54
C SER A 79 14.33 6.56 -9.60
N ILE A 80 13.54 5.62 -9.05
CA ILE A 80 12.07 5.70 -8.99
C ILE A 80 11.67 6.27 -7.61
N GLN A 81 12.18 7.46 -7.32
CA GLN A 81 11.78 8.29 -6.19
C GLN A 81 11.08 9.53 -6.74
N ASP A 82 9.74 9.48 -6.72
CA ASP A 82 8.78 10.52 -7.15
C ASP A 82 8.97 11.15 -8.54
#